data_AF-A0A524DXZ1-F1
#
_entry.id   AF-A0A524DXZ1-F1
#
_cell.length_a   1.000
_cell.length_b   1.000
_cell.length_c   1.000
_cell.angle_alpha   90.00
_cell.angle_beta   90.00
_cell.angle_gamma   90.00
#
_symmetry.space_group_name_H-M   'P 1'
#
loop_
_entity.id
_entity.type
_entity.pdbx_description
1 polymer ?
#
loop_
_entity_poly.entity_id
_entity_poly.type
_entity_poly.pdbx_seq_one_letter_code
_entity_poly.pdbx_strand_id
1 'polypeptide(L)'
;MSKNIKDLINKAEEDEHTRALMEKTIENLKMEVDSLKTKLEAQKEPFKPPSVAGEEKKEDTEEIKILKEMVTSLREELNQKDQEKKKLNNKVKTLTNELDQMKEKESDTIKEEILLKTQNSLNTLIEDYNRLETHNKMLKQKIAALEQEKGVSMEQSGEETSRLDKSEDLKQEIDTLKDQISSLEQKNQSLLQDIKLLETKSSSSEELDHLIGKLKQNNTQLEQENSELSLKLEELKREKLKTLKYERKISDLTNKITELEETNKLLKKRDSILLAKTITAMESLPHKTKKKLEAQLPQVQSLSSKPVQEPKKKAEKINEVIKKPLEKPPSLKEKELEALEDEDVAETGKSIEASDEETTRKWQCPHCGNSNKAQIRELDDKERPIWGNFYAKKYICGQCGKEWR
;
A
#
# COMPACT_ATOMS: atom_id res chain seq x y z
N MET A 1 55.79 39.29 5.50
CA MET A 1 56.73 39.16 6.63
C MET A 1 56.08 39.73 7.87
N SER A 2 56.13 39.02 9.00
CA SER A 2 55.50 39.44 10.26
C SER A 2 56.09 40.75 10.76
N LYS A 3 55.27 41.64 11.32
CA LYS A 3 55.66 42.95 11.88
C LYS A 3 56.87 42.84 12.83
N ASN A 4 56.92 41.75 13.60
CA ASN A 4 58.02 41.44 14.52
C ASN A 4 59.38 41.23 13.84
N ILE A 5 59.43 40.71 12.62
CA ILE A 5 60.70 40.48 11.91
C ILE A 5 61.26 41.82 11.42
N LYS A 6 60.38 42.76 11.02
CA LYS A 6 60.78 44.08 10.56
C LYS A 6 61.34 44.94 11.71
N ASP A 7 60.71 44.84 12.89
CA ASP A 7 61.18 45.55 14.09
C ASP A 7 62.54 45.01 14.58
N LEU A 8 62.80 43.70 14.45
CA LEU A 8 64.10 43.10 14.78
C LEU A 8 65.22 43.55 13.83
N ILE A 9 64.93 43.68 12.54
CA ILE A 9 65.90 44.16 11.54
C ILE A 9 66.25 45.63 11.81
N ASN A 10 65.24 46.49 12.01
CA ASN A 10 65.48 47.90 12.32
C ASN A 10 66.31 48.08 13.60
N LYS A 11 66.06 47.27 14.64
CA LYS A 11 66.84 47.30 15.88
C LYS A 11 68.29 46.86 15.68
N ALA A 12 68.53 45.85 14.83
CA ALA A 12 69.89 45.42 14.50
C ALA A 12 70.65 46.50 13.71
N GLU A 13 69.98 47.23 12.81
CA GLU A 13 70.57 48.36 12.08
C GLU A 13 70.91 49.54 13.00
N GLU A 14 70.05 49.85 13.98
CA GLU A 14 70.32 50.86 15.01
C GLU A 14 71.51 50.47 15.92
N ASP A 15 71.59 49.20 16.32
CA ASP A 15 72.70 48.67 17.11
C ASP A 15 74.03 48.71 16.32
N GLU A 16 74.00 48.45 15.01
CA GLU A 16 75.18 48.56 14.14
C GLU A 16 75.64 50.02 13.99
N HIS A 17 74.71 50.96 13.83
CA HIS A 17 75.03 52.39 13.77
C HIS A 17 75.64 52.89 15.10
N THR A 18 75.08 52.48 16.24
CA THR A 18 75.62 52.88 17.55
C THR A 18 77.01 52.31 17.79
N ARG A 19 77.27 51.07 17.35
CA ARG A 19 78.60 50.46 17.40
C ARG A 19 79.63 51.23 16.57
N ALA A 20 79.29 51.63 15.34
CA ALA A 20 80.18 52.42 14.49
C ALA A 20 80.52 53.80 15.11
N LEU A 21 79.57 54.44 15.80
CA LEU A 21 79.80 55.67 16.55
C LEU A 21 80.76 55.47 17.73
N MET A 22 80.61 54.36 18.48
CA MET A 22 81.52 54.03 19.57
C MET A 22 82.94 53.75 19.08
N GLU A 23 83.10 53.00 17.98
CA GLU A 23 84.42 52.74 17.38
C GLU A 23 85.12 54.02 16.96
N LYS A 24 84.40 54.95 16.32
CA LYS A 24 84.95 56.27 15.96
C LYS A 24 85.36 57.09 17.19
N THR A 25 84.62 56.98 18.29
CA THR A 25 84.93 57.65 19.56
C THR A 25 86.17 57.05 20.21
N ILE A 26 86.31 55.73 20.21
CA ILE A 26 87.49 55.02 20.72
C ILE A 26 88.74 55.42 19.95
N GLU A 27 88.66 55.52 18.62
CA GLU A 27 89.81 55.89 17.80
C GLU A 27 90.23 57.35 18.03
N ASN A 28 89.27 58.28 18.19
CA ASN A 28 89.58 59.65 18.59
C ASN A 28 90.25 59.72 19.97
N LEU A 29 89.77 58.95 20.96
CA LEU A 29 90.38 58.90 22.29
C LEU A 29 91.79 58.31 22.25
N LYS A 30 92.07 57.31 21.41
CA LYS A 30 93.44 56.80 21.22
C LYS A 30 94.37 57.87 20.68
N MET A 31 93.97 58.60 19.65
CA MET A 31 94.78 59.70 19.11
C MET A 31 95.05 60.79 20.15
N GLU A 32 94.06 61.10 21.00
CA GLU A 32 94.21 62.07 22.09
C GLU A 32 95.16 61.57 23.18
N VAL A 33 95.09 60.28 23.55
CA VAL A 33 96.03 59.63 24.46
C VAL A 33 97.45 59.65 23.90
N ASP A 34 97.64 59.37 22.61
CA ASP A 34 98.95 59.41 21.96
C ASP A 34 99.51 60.84 21.91
N SER A 35 98.65 61.84 21.68
CA SER A 35 99.01 63.27 21.76
C SER A 35 99.42 63.69 23.17
N LEU A 36 98.69 63.23 24.19
CA LEU A 36 99.03 63.49 25.60
C LEU A 36 100.32 62.78 26.00
N LYS A 37 100.56 61.57 25.49
CA LYS A 37 101.80 60.82 25.74
C LYS A 37 103.02 61.50 25.11
N THR A 38 102.89 62.03 23.90
CA THR A 38 103.95 62.85 23.28
C THR A 38 104.18 64.15 24.04
N LYS A 39 103.13 64.81 24.54
CA LYS A 39 103.27 66.00 25.40
C LYS A 39 103.92 65.69 26.75
N LEU A 40 103.68 64.50 27.31
CA LEU A 40 104.29 64.04 28.56
C LEU A 40 105.79 63.70 28.37
N GLU A 41 106.16 63.09 27.24
CA GLU A 41 107.56 62.84 26.90
C GLU A 41 108.31 64.15 26.61
N ALA A 42 107.67 65.12 25.96
CA ALA A 42 108.23 66.46 25.74
C ALA A 42 108.42 67.28 27.04
N GLN A 43 107.69 66.97 28.12
CA GLN A 43 107.91 67.56 29.45
C GLN A 43 108.99 66.84 30.29
N LYS A 44 109.53 65.71 29.82
CA LYS A 44 110.53 64.90 30.56
C LYS A 44 111.99 65.14 30.18
N GLU A 45 112.31 66.12 29.33
CA GLU A 45 113.67 66.68 29.22
C GLU A 45 113.68 68.06 29.90
N PRO A 46 114.55 68.35 30.92
CA PRO A 46 115.99 68.07 30.90
C PRO A 46 116.59 67.64 32.27
N PHE A 47 117.46 66.62 32.31
CA PHE A 47 118.53 66.54 33.33
C PHE A 47 119.70 65.70 32.77
N LYS A 48 120.62 66.39 32.10
CA LYS A 48 121.91 65.88 31.64
C LYS A 48 122.99 66.54 32.50
N PRO A 49 123.70 65.83 33.39
CA PRO A 49 124.84 66.40 34.10
C PRO A 49 126.09 66.48 33.21
N PRO A 50 126.96 67.48 33.38
CA PRO A 50 128.07 67.80 32.50
C PRO A 50 129.38 67.06 32.83
N SER A 51 130.22 67.00 31.80
CA SER A 51 131.67 66.76 31.74
C SER A 51 132.48 67.08 33.00
N VAL A 52 133.46 66.23 33.34
CA VAL A 52 134.76 66.68 33.86
C VAL A 52 135.88 65.83 33.24
N ALA A 53 136.68 66.50 32.40
CA ALA A 53 138.03 66.09 32.02
C ALA A 53 139.01 66.47 33.15
N GLY A 54 140.01 65.62 33.40
CA GLY A 54 141.10 65.90 34.33
C GLY A 54 142.17 64.82 34.24
N GLU A 55 143.26 65.11 33.53
CA GLU A 55 144.52 64.38 33.66
C GLU A 55 145.13 64.69 35.04
N GLU A 56 145.67 63.69 35.72
CA GLU A 56 147.05 63.70 36.23
C GLU A 56 147.38 62.42 37.03
N LYS A 57 148.62 61.98 36.83
CA LYS A 57 149.27 60.80 37.44
C LYS A 57 149.46 60.99 38.95
N LYS A 58 149.26 59.92 39.75
CA LYS A 58 150.19 59.45 40.80
C LYS A 58 149.65 58.21 41.55
N GLU A 59 150.51 57.19 41.59
CA GLU A 59 150.64 56.11 42.59
C GLU A 59 149.39 55.32 43.02
N ASP A 60 149.25 54.12 42.41
CA ASP A 60 148.34 53.06 42.85
C ASP A 60 148.67 52.62 44.30
N THR A 61 147.77 52.92 45.24
CA THR A 61 147.72 52.27 46.55
C THR A 61 147.11 50.86 46.42
N GLU A 62 147.53 49.90 47.25
CA GLU A 62 147.04 48.50 47.22
C GLU A 62 145.50 48.37 47.22
N GLU A 63 144.81 49.32 47.84
CA GLU A 63 143.34 49.40 47.85
C GLU A 63 142.73 49.58 46.46
N ILE A 64 143.35 50.35 45.57
CA ILE A 64 142.88 50.54 44.18
C ILE A 64 143.05 49.24 43.39
N LYS A 65 144.08 48.46 43.68
CA LYS A 65 144.30 47.15 43.06
C LYS A 65 143.24 46.13 43.52
N ILE A 66 142.94 46.08 44.81
CA ILE A 66 141.88 45.23 45.38
C ILE A 66 140.49 45.63 44.81
N LEU A 67 140.22 46.93 44.68
CA LEU A 67 138.97 47.43 44.08
C LEU A 67 138.86 47.06 42.59
N LYS A 68 139.95 47.16 41.81
CA LYS A 68 139.98 46.72 40.40
C LYS A 68 139.72 45.21 40.28
N GLU A 69 140.33 44.39 41.13
CA GLU A 69 140.13 42.93 41.16
C GLU A 69 138.69 42.55 41.55
N MET A 70 138.11 43.24 42.53
CA MET A 70 136.71 43.05 42.93
C MET A 70 135.74 43.49 41.82
N VAL A 71 136.01 44.59 41.12
CA VAL A 71 135.22 45.03 39.96
C VAL A 71 135.32 44.04 38.79
N THR A 72 136.49 43.46 38.53
CA THR A 72 136.63 42.40 37.52
C THR A 72 135.87 41.14 37.91
N SER A 73 135.94 40.71 39.18
CA SER A 73 135.19 39.57 39.69
C SER A 73 133.67 39.78 39.62
N LEU A 74 133.19 40.96 40.03
CA LEU A 74 131.77 41.35 39.89
C LEU A 74 131.32 41.41 38.43
N ARG A 75 132.20 41.84 37.50
CA ARG A 75 131.90 41.87 36.06
C ARG A 75 131.85 40.47 35.46
N GLU A 76 132.72 39.56 35.89
CA GLU A 76 132.69 38.14 35.51
C GLU A 76 131.43 37.45 36.04
N GLU A 77 131.07 37.69 37.30
CA GLU A 77 129.84 37.18 37.90
C GLU A 77 128.60 37.72 37.17
N LEU A 78 128.57 39.01 36.84
CA LEU A 78 127.50 39.61 36.03
C LEU A 78 127.41 38.96 34.64
N ASN A 79 128.54 38.73 33.96
CA ASN A 79 128.57 38.04 32.68
C ASN A 79 128.08 36.59 32.79
N GLN A 80 128.45 35.88 33.85
CA GLN A 80 127.97 34.53 34.12
C GLN A 80 126.45 34.54 34.38
N LYS A 81 125.94 35.50 35.16
CA LYS A 81 124.51 35.69 35.39
C LYS A 81 123.76 36.04 34.11
N ASP A 82 124.34 36.83 33.21
CA ASP A 82 123.76 37.13 31.90
C ASP A 82 123.74 35.90 30.98
N GLN A 83 124.78 35.05 31.02
CA GLN A 83 124.78 33.78 30.30
C GLN A 83 123.73 32.81 30.86
N GLU A 84 123.61 32.71 32.19
CA GLU A 84 122.57 31.93 32.88
C GLU A 84 121.18 32.44 32.50
N LYS A 85 120.96 33.76 32.51
CA LYS A 85 119.72 34.41 32.08
C LYS A 85 119.40 34.10 30.62
N LYS A 86 120.39 34.14 29.71
CA LYS A 86 120.21 33.75 28.30
C LYS A 86 119.84 32.27 28.15
N LYS A 87 120.51 31.37 28.88
CA LYS A 87 120.19 29.93 28.90
C LYS A 87 118.77 29.70 29.42
N LEU A 88 118.40 30.34 30.52
CA LEU A 88 117.04 30.28 31.09
C LEU A 88 116.01 30.83 30.11
N ASN A 89 116.27 31.97 29.47
CA ASN A 89 115.35 32.56 28.49
C ASN A 89 115.15 31.65 27.27
N ASN A 90 116.21 31.01 26.78
CA ASN A 90 116.09 30.02 25.70
C ASN A 90 115.27 28.81 26.15
N LYS A 91 115.48 28.30 27.37
CA LYS A 91 114.69 27.20 27.92
C LYS A 91 113.22 27.57 28.08
N VAL A 92 112.92 28.79 28.55
CA VAL A 92 111.55 29.32 28.62
C VAL A 92 110.92 29.35 27.23
N LYS A 93 111.60 29.88 26.21
CA LYS A 93 111.09 29.88 24.82
C LYS A 93 110.82 28.48 24.29
N THR A 94 111.73 27.52 24.52
CA THR A 94 111.51 26.12 24.12
C THR A 94 110.29 25.53 24.80
N LEU A 95 110.16 25.69 26.11
CA LEU A 95 108.99 25.21 26.86
C LEU A 95 107.69 25.91 26.44
N THR A 96 107.74 27.21 26.10
CA THR A 96 106.58 27.94 25.55
C THR A 96 106.14 27.33 24.21
N ASN A 97 107.08 27.09 23.30
CA ASN A 97 106.76 26.47 22.01
C ASN A 97 106.23 25.04 22.16
N GLU A 98 106.80 24.23 23.06
CA GLU A 98 106.31 22.88 23.37
C GLU A 98 104.89 22.93 23.95
N LEU A 99 104.63 23.88 24.87
CA LEU A 99 103.30 24.08 25.44
C LEU A 99 102.29 24.49 24.36
N ASP A 100 102.66 25.37 23.44
CA ASP A 100 101.78 25.80 22.36
C ASP A 100 101.51 24.67 21.36
N GLN A 101 102.51 23.85 21.03
CA GLN A 101 102.30 22.64 20.21
C GLN A 101 101.40 21.61 20.91
N MET A 102 101.53 21.44 22.23
CA MET A 102 100.65 20.55 22.99
C MET A 102 99.22 21.08 23.02
N LYS A 103 99.02 22.39 23.21
CA LYS A 103 97.70 23.02 23.13
C LYS A 103 97.06 22.88 21.75
N GLU A 104 97.83 23.01 20.68
CA GLU A 104 97.35 22.84 19.31
C GLU A 104 96.89 21.40 19.06
N LYS A 105 97.72 20.40 19.44
CA LYS A 105 97.37 18.98 19.34
C LYS A 105 96.14 18.61 20.18
N GLU A 106 96.05 19.11 21.40
CA GLU A 106 94.89 18.88 22.27
C GLU A 106 93.64 19.55 21.68
N SER A 107 93.77 20.76 21.15
CA SER A 107 92.67 21.45 20.47
C SER A 107 92.18 20.67 19.25
N ASP A 108 93.07 20.12 18.43
CA ASP A 108 92.67 19.35 17.25
C ASP A 108 92.06 18.01 17.61
N THR A 109 92.58 17.34 18.65
CA THR A 109 91.98 16.10 19.19
C THR A 109 90.54 16.36 19.70
N ILE A 110 90.33 17.46 20.44
CA ILE A 110 88.99 17.85 20.92
C ILE A 110 88.06 18.17 19.74
N LYS A 111 88.55 18.89 18.72
CA LYS A 111 87.76 19.17 17.51
C LYS A 111 87.35 17.88 16.79
N GLU A 112 88.27 16.94 16.61
CA GLU A 112 87.99 15.64 15.99
C GLU A 112 86.96 14.84 16.79
N GLU A 113 87.08 14.79 18.13
CA GLU A 113 86.12 14.11 18.99
C GLU A 113 84.71 14.74 18.89
N ILE A 114 84.63 16.08 18.89
CA ILE A 114 83.36 16.79 18.73
C ILE A 114 82.77 16.53 17.34
N LEU A 115 83.58 16.58 16.29
CA LEU A 115 83.15 16.29 14.92
C LEU A 115 82.60 14.86 14.80
N LEU A 116 83.31 13.88 15.34
CA LEU A 116 82.89 12.48 15.29
C LEU A 116 81.59 12.25 16.08
N LYS A 117 81.46 12.81 17.28
CA LYS A 117 80.22 12.73 18.08
C LYS A 117 79.04 13.40 17.35
N THR A 118 79.27 14.56 16.75
CA THR A 118 78.23 15.30 16.02
C THR A 118 77.82 14.54 14.74
N GLN A 119 78.78 13.98 14.01
CA GLN A 119 78.52 13.17 12.83
C GLN A 119 77.74 11.90 13.17
N ASN A 120 78.11 11.21 14.26
CA ASN A 120 77.37 10.03 14.72
C ASN A 120 75.94 10.38 15.11
N SER A 121 75.74 11.47 15.86
CA SER A 121 74.40 11.95 16.22
C SER A 121 73.57 12.33 14.99
N LEU A 122 74.18 12.96 13.99
CA LEU A 122 73.52 13.33 12.75
C LEU A 122 73.11 12.09 11.95
N ASN A 123 73.98 11.08 11.86
CA ASN A 123 73.68 9.82 11.19
C ASN A 123 72.49 9.10 11.86
N THR A 124 72.45 9.05 13.19
CA THR A 124 71.30 8.50 13.93
C THR A 124 70.01 9.26 13.61
N LEU A 125 70.07 10.60 13.55
CA LEU A 125 68.90 11.41 13.22
C LEU A 125 68.42 11.19 11.78
N ILE A 126 69.34 11.01 10.83
CA ILE A 126 69.02 10.68 9.43
C ILE A 126 68.35 9.31 9.35
N GLU A 127 68.86 8.31 10.08
CA GLU A 127 68.25 6.97 10.13
C GLU A 127 66.83 7.03 10.71
N ASP A 128 66.63 7.76 11.80
CA ASP A 128 65.31 7.93 12.41
C ASP A 128 64.35 8.69 11.49
N TYR A 129 64.83 9.73 10.79
CA TYR A 129 64.02 10.44 9.79
C TYR A 129 63.58 9.49 8.66
N ASN A 130 64.50 8.67 8.13
CA ASN A 130 64.18 7.70 7.09
C ASN A 130 63.16 6.64 7.57
N ARG A 131 63.27 6.19 8.82
CA ARG A 131 62.29 5.28 9.45
C ARG A 131 60.92 5.96 9.58
N LEU A 132 60.87 7.21 10.01
CA LEU A 132 59.62 7.96 10.09
C LEU A 132 59.00 8.22 8.71
N GLU A 133 59.81 8.52 7.70
CA GLU A 133 59.35 8.73 6.33
C GLU A 133 58.75 7.45 5.74
N THR A 134 59.42 6.30 5.91
CA THR A 134 58.89 4.99 5.48
C THR A 134 57.59 4.63 6.21
N HIS A 135 57.52 4.86 7.53
CA HIS A 135 56.28 4.65 8.28
C HIS A 135 55.14 5.58 7.80
N ASN A 136 55.43 6.85 7.51
CA ASN A 136 54.45 7.80 6.99
C ASN A 136 53.93 7.38 5.60
N LYS A 137 54.82 6.89 4.72
CA LYS A 137 54.42 6.32 3.41
C LYS A 137 53.51 5.11 3.59
N MET A 138 53.84 4.19 4.49
CA MET A 138 52.99 3.02 4.78
C MET A 138 51.62 3.43 5.35
N LEU A 139 51.58 4.39 6.27
CA LEU A 139 50.32 4.90 6.83
C LEU A 139 49.45 5.57 5.76
N LYS A 140 50.05 6.37 4.86
CA LYS A 140 49.33 6.96 3.73
C LYS A 140 48.73 5.90 2.81
N GLN A 141 49.48 4.85 2.50
CA GLN A 141 48.97 3.72 1.71
C GLN A 141 47.82 3.00 2.42
N LYS A 142 47.94 2.78 3.73
CA LYS A 142 46.88 2.15 4.54
C LYS A 142 45.62 3.00 4.61
N ILE A 143 45.75 4.32 4.76
CA ILE A 143 44.62 5.24 4.73
C ILE A 143 43.91 5.18 3.37
N ALA A 144 44.65 5.24 2.27
CA ALA A 144 44.08 5.15 0.93
C ALA A 144 43.33 3.83 0.70
N ALA A 145 43.88 2.69 1.17
CA ALA A 145 43.22 1.40 1.10
C ALA A 145 41.91 1.37 1.90
N LEU A 146 41.93 1.89 3.13
CA LEU A 146 40.72 1.97 3.98
C LEU A 146 39.65 2.91 3.39
N GLU A 147 40.05 4.01 2.77
CA GLU A 147 39.13 4.92 2.08
C GLU A 147 38.48 4.25 0.87
N GLN A 148 39.25 3.47 0.10
CA GLN A 148 38.73 2.67 -1.00
C GLN A 148 37.76 1.59 -0.52
N GLU A 149 38.12 0.83 0.52
CA GLU A 149 37.25 -0.19 1.13
C GLU A 149 35.94 0.43 1.65
N LYS A 150 36.02 1.59 2.30
CA LYS A 150 34.84 2.33 2.74
C LYS A 150 33.96 2.77 1.57
N GLY A 151 34.55 3.22 0.47
CA GLY A 151 33.83 3.58 -0.76
C GLY A 151 33.03 2.39 -1.31
N VAL A 152 33.68 1.23 -1.48
CA VAL A 152 33.04 0.00 -1.95
C VAL A 152 31.94 -0.46 -1.01
N SER A 153 32.17 -0.42 0.31
CA SER A 153 31.16 -0.80 1.30
C SER A 153 29.93 0.13 1.27
N MET A 154 30.13 1.43 1.06
CA MET A 154 29.03 2.39 0.90
C MET A 154 28.24 2.14 -0.38
N GLU A 155 28.91 1.88 -1.51
CA GLU A 155 28.24 1.53 -2.77
C GLU A 155 27.41 0.24 -2.64
N GLN A 156 27.97 -0.80 -2.01
CA GLN A 156 27.24 -2.04 -1.72
C GLN A 156 26.03 -1.80 -0.84
N SER A 157 26.16 -0.98 0.21
CA SER A 157 25.03 -0.63 1.07
C SER A 157 23.94 0.13 0.31
N GLY A 158 24.32 1.02 -0.62
CA GLY A 158 23.39 1.73 -1.50
C GLY A 158 22.63 0.78 -2.43
N GLU A 159 23.34 -0.16 -3.05
CA GLU A 159 22.70 -1.21 -3.87
C GLU A 159 21.76 -2.09 -3.05
N GLU A 160 22.14 -2.47 -1.83
CA GLU A 160 21.32 -3.28 -0.94
C GLU A 160 20.06 -2.54 -0.50
N THR A 161 20.15 -1.25 -0.16
CA THR A 161 18.97 -0.41 0.10
C THR A 161 18.03 -0.33 -1.11
N SER A 162 18.57 -0.12 -2.32
CA SER A 162 17.74 -0.12 -3.54
C SER A 162 17.08 -1.49 -3.82
N ARG A 163 17.73 -2.60 -3.48
CA ARG A 163 17.13 -3.93 -3.55
C ARG A 163 16.04 -4.13 -2.50
N LEU A 164 16.22 -3.61 -1.28
CA LEU A 164 15.21 -3.63 -0.23
C LEU A 164 13.96 -2.84 -0.64
N ASP A 165 14.12 -1.62 -1.18
CA ASP A 165 13.01 -0.81 -1.66
C ASP A 165 12.20 -1.55 -2.75
N LYS A 166 12.90 -2.13 -3.74
CA LYS A 166 12.25 -2.97 -4.78
C LYS A 166 11.55 -4.20 -4.21
N SER A 167 12.12 -4.81 -3.17
CA SER A 167 11.51 -5.95 -2.49
C SER A 167 10.26 -5.52 -1.71
N GLU A 168 10.23 -4.31 -1.17
CA GLU A 168 9.07 -3.76 -0.46
C GLU A 168 7.95 -3.40 -1.44
N ASP A 169 8.28 -2.82 -2.60
CA ASP A 169 7.32 -2.58 -3.70
C ASP A 169 6.67 -3.89 -4.18
N LEU A 170 7.48 -4.94 -4.42
CA LEU A 170 6.97 -6.26 -4.81
C LEU A 170 6.10 -6.89 -3.72
N LYS A 171 6.42 -6.66 -2.45
CA LYS A 171 5.60 -7.14 -1.33
C LYS A 171 4.24 -6.45 -1.30
N GLN A 172 4.20 -5.14 -1.50
CA GLN A 172 2.94 -4.39 -1.63
C GLN A 172 2.11 -4.92 -2.81
N GLU A 173 2.73 -5.14 -3.97
CA GLU A 173 2.05 -5.72 -5.14
C GLU A 173 1.46 -7.10 -4.83
N ILE A 174 2.23 -8.00 -4.18
CA ILE A 174 1.75 -9.31 -3.74
C ILE A 174 0.53 -9.19 -2.81
N ASP A 175 0.55 -8.25 -1.87
CA ASP A 175 -0.57 -8.08 -0.93
C ASP A 175 -1.81 -7.52 -1.65
N THR A 176 -1.66 -6.59 -2.61
CA THR A 176 -2.79 -6.15 -3.45
C THR A 176 -3.36 -7.28 -4.30
N LEU A 177 -2.52 -8.16 -4.84
CA LEU A 177 -2.97 -9.33 -5.61
C LEU A 177 -3.69 -10.35 -4.72
N LYS A 178 -3.26 -10.55 -3.47
CA LYS A 178 -4.00 -11.38 -2.50
C LYS A 178 -5.38 -10.82 -2.20
N ASP A 179 -5.50 -9.50 -2.03
CA ASP A 179 -6.80 -8.86 -1.79
C ASP A 179 -7.72 -9.03 -2.99
N GLN A 180 -7.20 -8.88 -4.22
CA GLN A 180 -7.95 -9.13 -5.45
C GLN A 180 -8.41 -10.59 -5.56
N ILE A 181 -7.54 -11.56 -5.25
CA ILE A 181 -7.87 -12.98 -5.24
C ILE A 181 -8.97 -13.25 -4.22
N SER A 182 -8.86 -12.72 -3.00
CA SER A 182 -9.87 -12.88 -1.94
C SER A 182 -11.24 -12.34 -2.37
N SER A 183 -11.26 -11.17 -3.02
CA SER A 183 -12.48 -10.59 -3.59
C SER A 183 -13.08 -11.46 -4.71
N LEU A 184 -12.25 -12.01 -5.59
CA LEU A 184 -12.69 -12.88 -6.67
C LEU A 184 -13.23 -14.21 -6.15
N GLU A 185 -12.60 -14.79 -5.12
CA GLU A 185 -13.07 -16.00 -4.45
C GLU A 185 -14.45 -15.79 -3.81
N GLN A 186 -14.66 -14.66 -3.12
CA GLN A 186 -15.96 -14.31 -2.56
C GLN A 186 -17.03 -14.15 -3.65
N LYS A 187 -16.69 -13.48 -4.76
CA LYS A 187 -17.59 -13.31 -5.90
C LYS A 187 -17.94 -14.66 -6.55
N ASN A 188 -16.96 -15.56 -6.71
CA ASN A 188 -17.19 -16.90 -7.22
C ASN A 188 -18.10 -17.73 -6.30
N GLN A 189 -17.94 -17.62 -4.98
CA GLN A 189 -18.84 -18.28 -4.03
C GLN A 189 -20.28 -17.76 -4.14
N SER A 190 -20.47 -16.45 -4.30
CA SER A 190 -21.80 -15.86 -4.54
C SER A 190 -22.43 -16.39 -5.83
N LEU A 191 -21.66 -16.38 -6.94
CA LEU A 191 -22.15 -16.89 -8.22
C LEU A 191 -22.51 -18.38 -8.18
N LEU A 192 -21.76 -19.19 -7.42
CA LEU A 192 -22.10 -20.60 -7.21
C LEU A 192 -23.42 -20.79 -6.43
N GLN A 193 -23.72 -19.91 -5.48
CA GLN A 193 -25.01 -19.93 -4.79
C GLN A 193 -26.16 -19.53 -5.74
N ASP A 194 -25.94 -18.52 -6.58
CA ASP A 194 -26.92 -18.09 -7.59
C ASP A 194 -27.21 -19.18 -8.62
N ILE A 195 -26.18 -19.90 -9.09
CA ILE A 195 -26.32 -21.04 -10.01
C ILE A 195 -27.19 -22.13 -9.37
N LYS A 196 -26.91 -22.53 -8.13
CA LYS A 196 -27.73 -23.53 -7.42
C LYS A 196 -29.18 -23.10 -7.28
N LEU A 197 -29.40 -21.81 -6.98
CA LEU A 197 -30.75 -21.25 -6.89
C LEU A 197 -31.46 -21.27 -8.24
N LEU A 198 -30.77 -20.97 -9.34
CA LEU A 198 -31.32 -21.08 -10.70
C LEU A 198 -31.62 -22.54 -11.08
N GLU A 199 -30.78 -23.50 -10.72
CA GLU A 199 -31.03 -24.92 -10.95
C GLU A 199 -32.31 -25.38 -10.24
N THR A 200 -32.49 -25.03 -8.97
CA THR A 200 -33.74 -25.37 -8.24
C THR A 200 -34.98 -24.75 -8.86
N LYS A 201 -34.87 -23.50 -9.35
CA LYS A 201 -35.96 -22.84 -10.08
C LYS A 201 -36.25 -23.52 -11.41
N SER A 202 -35.22 -23.98 -12.13
CA SER A 202 -35.38 -24.72 -13.39
C SER A 202 -36.15 -26.02 -13.16
N SER A 203 -35.78 -26.81 -12.14
CA SER A 203 -36.52 -28.04 -11.80
C SER A 203 -37.99 -27.76 -11.44
N SER A 204 -38.25 -26.70 -10.68
CA SER A 204 -39.63 -26.29 -10.39
C SER A 204 -40.39 -25.83 -11.65
N SER A 205 -39.73 -25.17 -12.60
CA SER A 205 -40.31 -24.80 -13.89
C SER A 205 -40.69 -26.04 -14.71
N GLU A 206 -39.83 -27.06 -14.74
CA GLU A 206 -40.11 -28.33 -15.43
C GLU A 206 -41.32 -29.06 -14.83
N GLU A 207 -41.47 -29.04 -13.50
CA GLU A 207 -42.66 -29.58 -12.83
C GLU A 207 -43.94 -28.83 -13.22
N LEU A 208 -43.87 -27.51 -13.30
CA LEU A 208 -44.98 -26.67 -13.76
C LEU A 208 -45.35 -26.95 -15.22
N ASP A 209 -44.37 -27.09 -16.11
CA ASP A 209 -44.59 -27.43 -17.52
C ASP A 209 -45.25 -28.81 -17.67
N HIS A 210 -44.84 -29.79 -16.88
CA HIS A 210 -45.47 -31.10 -16.85
C HIS A 210 -46.92 -31.03 -16.34
N LEU A 211 -47.21 -30.22 -15.31
CA LEU A 211 -48.58 -29.97 -14.85
C LEU A 211 -49.43 -29.28 -15.92
N ILE A 212 -48.88 -28.30 -16.63
CA ILE A 212 -49.54 -27.64 -17.77
C ILE A 212 -49.83 -28.66 -18.87
N GLY A 213 -48.90 -29.56 -19.18
CA GLY A 213 -49.10 -30.65 -20.13
C GLY A 213 -50.27 -31.55 -19.76
N LYS A 214 -50.33 -32.00 -18.50
CA LYS A 214 -51.46 -32.79 -17.97
C LYS A 214 -52.79 -32.05 -18.04
N LEU A 215 -52.81 -30.76 -17.66
CA LEU A 215 -54.02 -29.93 -17.73
C LEU A 215 -54.50 -29.75 -19.17
N LYS A 216 -53.59 -29.56 -20.13
CA LYS A 216 -53.93 -29.50 -21.56
C LYS A 216 -54.55 -30.81 -22.04
N GLN A 217 -53.96 -31.96 -21.69
CA GLN A 217 -54.51 -33.27 -22.05
C GLN A 217 -55.91 -33.46 -21.48
N ASN A 218 -56.11 -33.17 -20.19
CA ASN A 218 -57.43 -33.25 -19.55
C ASN A 218 -58.45 -32.33 -20.23
N ASN A 219 -58.07 -31.10 -20.59
CA ASN A 219 -58.97 -30.19 -21.31
C ASN A 219 -59.36 -30.76 -22.69
N THR A 220 -58.40 -31.30 -23.45
CA THR A 220 -58.72 -31.91 -24.76
C THR A 220 -59.64 -33.12 -24.62
N GLN A 221 -59.50 -33.91 -23.55
CA GLN A 221 -60.39 -35.03 -23.26
C GLN A 221 -61.80 -34.54 -22.89
N LEU A 222 -61.90 -33.53 -22.00
CA LEU A 222 -63.19 -32.94 -21.64
C LEU A 222 -63.89 -32.29 -22.84
N GLU A 223 -63.15 -31.66 -23.74
CA GLU A 223 -63.69 -31.12 -25.00
C GLU A 223 -64.26 -32.23 -25.90
N GLN A 224 -63.57 -33.37 -26.01
CA GLN A 224 -64.06 -34.55 -26.73
C GLN A 224 -65.32 -35.12 -26.09
N GLU A 225 -65.31 -35.34 -24.77
CA GLU A 225 -66.48 -35.83 -24.02
C GLU A 225 -67.67 -34.88 -24.16
N ASN A 226 -67.44 -33.57 -24.11
CA ASN A 226 -68.49 -32.57 -24.28
C ASN A 226 -69.06 -32.57 -25.72
N SER A 227 -68.19 -32.77 -26.73
CA SER A 227 -68.62 -32.95 -28.13
C SER A 227 -69.47 -34.21 -28.31
N GLU A 228 -69.05 -35.35 -27.74
CA GLU A 228 -69.81 -36.60 -27.77
C GLU A 228 -71.16 -36.48 -27.06
N LEU A 229 -71.19 -35.84 -25.88
CA LEU A 229 -72.43 -35.58 -25.15
C LEU A 229 -73.37 -34.68 -25.94
N SER A 230 -72.84 -33.67 -26.63
CA SER A 230 -73.60 -32.79 -27.51
C SER A 230 -74.25 -33.58 -28.67
N LEU A 231 -73.51 -34.50 -29.30
CA LEU A 231 -74.05 -35.39 -30.34
C LEU A 231 -75.14 -36.32 -29.81
N LYS A 232 -74.93 -36.94 -28.64
CA LYS A 232 -75.94 -37.79 -27.98
C LYS A 232 -77.20 -37.00 -27.64
N LEU A 233 -77.06 -35.75 -27.20
CA LEU A 233 -78.18 -34.87 -26.91
C LEU A 233 -79.00 -34.59 -28.17
N GLU A 234 -78.36 -34.33 -29.32
CA GLU A 234 -79.05 -34.15 -30.60
C GLU A 234 -79.74 -35.43 -31.09
N GLU A 235 -79.14 -36.59 -30.89
CA GLU A 235 -79.77 -37.87 -31.21
C GLU A 235 -81.02 -38.12 -30.36
N LEU A 236 -80.93 -37.91 -29.04
CA LEU A 236 -82.08 -38.02 -28.13
C LEU A 236 -83.20 -37.04 -28.50
N LYS A 237 -82.87 -35.81 -28.95
CA LYS A 237 -83.88 -34.87 -29.48
C LYS A 237 -84.60 -35.43 -30.72
N ARG A 238 -83.87 -36.07 -31.65
CA ARG A 238 -84.48 -36.71 -32.83
C ARG A 238 -85.36 -37.89 -32.44
N GLU A 239 -84.92 -38.73 -31.50
CA GLU A 239 -85.72 -39.84 -31.00
C GLU A 239 -86.99 -39.35 -30.30
N LYS A 240 -86.89 -38.33 -29.45
CA LYS A 240 -88.05 -37.69 -28.82
C LYS A 240 -89.07 -37.22 -29.86
N LEU A 241 -88.62 -36.65 -30.98
CA LEU A 241 -89.50 -36.26 -32.09
C LEU A 241 -90.16 -37.47 -32.77
N LYS A 242 -89.48 -38.61 -32.90
CA LYS A 242 -90.08 -39.86 -33.41
C LYS A 242 -91.14 -40.38 -32.44
N THR A 243 -90.84 -40.42 -31.14
CA THR A 243 -91.78 -40.86 -30.10
C THR A 243 -93.04 -39.98 -30.10
N LEU A 244 -92.89 -38.66 -30.21
CA LEU A 244 -94.02 -37.73 -30.34
C LEU A 244 -94.93 -38.03 -31.56
N LYS A 245 -94.37 -38.52 -32.68
CA LYS A 245 -95.19 -38.94 -33.84
C LYS A 245 -95.98 -40.20 -33.53
N TYR A 246 -95.36 -41.17 -32.85
CA TYR A 246 -96.05 -42.38 -32.42
C TYR A 246 -97.13 -42.08 -31.38
N GLU A 247 -96.87 -41.18 -30.43
CA GLU A 247 -97.86 -40.71 -29.46
C GLU A 247 -99.08 -40.09 -30.13
N ARG A 248 -98.88 -39.24 -31.16
CA ARG A 248 -100.00 -38.71 -31.96
C ARG A 248 -100.79 -39.81 -32.64
N LYS A 249 -100.11 -40.76 -33.30
CA LYS A 249 -100.78 -41.89 -33.97
C LYS A 249 -101.54 -42.77 -32.99
N ILE A 250 -100.99 -43.02 -31.80
CA ILE A 250 -101.68 -43.72 -30.72
C ILE A 250 -102.92 -42.93 -30.32
N SER A 251 -102.81 -41.62 -30.09
CA SER A 251 -103.96 -40.76 -29.78
C SER A 251 -105.05 -40.82 -30.86
N ASP A 252 -104.68 -40.76 -32.14
CA ASP A 252 -105.62 -40.85 -33.27
C ASP A 252 -106.33 -42.21 -33.29
N LEU A 253 -105.58 -43.30 -33.09
CA LEU A 253 -106.14 -44.66 -33.00
C LEU A 253 -107.02 -44.82 -31.77
N THR A 254 -106.65 -44.28 -30.61
CA THR A 254 -107.46 -44.28 -29.40
C THR A 254 -108.79 -43.55 -29.65
N ASN A 255 -108.75 -42.36 -30.27
CA ASN A 255 -109.96 -41.65 -30.68
C ASN A 255 -110.81 -42.50 -31.63
N LYS A 256 -110.19 -43.16 -32.61
CA LYS A 256 -110.93 -44.01 -33.55
C LYS A 256 -111.56 -45.23 -32.88
N ILE A 257 -110.89 -45.84 -31.91
CA ILE A 257 -111.45 -46.92 -31.10
C ILE A 257 -112.65 -46.40 -30.33
N THR A 258 -112.57 -45.23 -29.69
CA THR A 258 -113.72 -44.66 -28.97
C THR A 258 -114.91 -44.38 -29.89
N GLU A 259 -114.69 -43.84 -31.09
CA GLU A 259 -115.75 -43.67 -32.11
C GLU A 259 -116.37 -45.01 -32.52
N LEU A 260 -115.54 -46.03 -32.77
CA LEU A 260 -116.00 -47.36 -33.13
C LEU A 260 -116.77 -48.03 -31.99
N GLU A 261 -116.35 -47.85 -30.75
CA GLU A 261 -117.07 -48.32 -29.57
C GLU A 261 -118.45 -47.65 -29.44
N GLU A 262 -118.55 -46.35 -29.69
CA GLU A 262 -119.81 -45.62 -29.71
C GLU A 262 -120.74 -46.08 -30.84
N THR A 263 -120.23 -46.22 -32.06
CA THR A 263 -121.01 -46.74 -33.19
C THR A 263 -121.47 -48.17 -32.96
N ASN A 264 -120.63 -49.04 -32.37
CA ASN A 264 -121.00 -50.40 -32.01
C ASN A 264 -122.05 -50.41 -30.89
N LYS A 265 -121.97 -49.51 -29.90
CA LYS A 265 -123.06 -49.31 -28.91
C LYS A 265 -124.37 -48.91 -29.59
N LEU A 266 -124.35 -48.03 -30.59
CA LEU A 266 -125.54 -47.65 -31.36
C LEU A 266 -126.10 -48.80 -32.19
N LEU A 267 -125.24 -49.58 -32.87
CA LEU A 267 -125.64 -50.77 -33.61
C LEU A 267 -126.27 -51.82 -32.70
N LYS A 268 -125.68 -52.12 -31.54
CA LYS A 268 -126.28 -53.02 -30.54
C LYS A 268 -127.65 -52.54 -30.08
N LYS A 269 -127.84 -51.23 -29.88
CA LYS A 269 -129.16 -50.64 -29.60
C LYS A 269 -130.13 -50.83 -30.77
N ARG A 270 -129.67 -50.71 -32.02
CA ARG A 270 -130.50 -50.93 -33.21
C ARG A 270 -130.86 -52.41 -33.37
N ASP A 271 -129.93 -53.32 -33.17
CA ASP A 271 -130.13 -54.76 -33.21
C ASP A 271 -131.10 -55.20 -32.11
N SER A 272 -130.99 -54.64 -30.90
CA SER A 272 -131.97 -54.92 -29.84
C SER A 272 -133.36 -54.42 -30.20
N ILE A 273 -133.49 -53.25 -30.84
CA ILE A 273 -134.77 -52.75 -31.37
C ILE A 273 -135.30 -53.66 -32.49
N LEU A 274 -134.45 -54.11 -33.42
CA LEU A 274 -134.85 -55.02 -34.50
C LEU A 274 -135.29 -56.36 -33.94
N LEU A 275 -134.53 -56.93 -33.01
CA LEU A 275 -134.88 -58.18 -32.33
C LEU A 275 -136.23 -58.05 -31.62
N ALA A 276 -136.45 -56.94 -30.89
CA ALA A 276 -137.74 -56.65 -30.29
C ALA A 276 -138.86 -56.59 -31.34
N LYS A 277 -138.65 -55.89 -32.46
CA LYS A 277 -139.62 -55.86 -33.58
C LYS A 277 -139.88 -57.24 -34.18
N THR A 278 -138.87 -58.09 -34.35
CA THR A 278 -139.02 -59.44 -34.89
C THR A 278 -139.78 -60.35 -33.92
N ILE A 279 -139.51 -60.24 -32.62
CA ILE A 279 -140.29 -60.94 -31.59
C ILE A 279 -141.75 -60.49 -31.64
N THR A 280 -142.01 -59.19 -31.69
CA THR A 280 -143.38 -58.64 -31.82
C THR A 280 -144.06 -59.10 -33.12
N ALA A 281 -143.32 -59.19 -34.24
CA ALA A 281 -143.87 -59.70 -35.51
C ALA A 281 -144.18 -61.20 -35.44
N MET A 282 -143.33 -62.01 -34.79
CA MET A 282 -143.58 -63.44 -34.55
C MET A 282 -144.75 -63.68 -33.58
N GLU A 283 -144.98 -62.79 -32.62
CA GLU A 283 -146.12 -62.85 -31.71
C GLU A 283 -147.44 -62.40 -32.36
N SER A 284 -147.40 -61.73 -33.52
CA SER A 284 -148.58 -61.22 -34.24
C SER A 284 -149.24 -62.20 -35.23
N LEU A 285 -148.85 -63.49 -35.24
CA LEU A 285 -149.48 -64.53 -36.05
C LEU A 285 -150.31 -65.51 -35.18
N PRO A 286 -151.62 -65.71 -35.46
CA PRO A 286 -152.48 -66.57 -34.66
C PRO A 286 -152.25 -68.07 -34.94
N HIS A 287 -152.23 -68.84 -33.85
CA HIS A 287 -152.09 -70.30 -33.75
C HIS A 287 -152.72 -71.15 -34.87
N LYS A 288 -151.93 -72.08 -35.43
CA LYS A 288 -152.16 -73.55 -35.41
C LYS A 288 -151.06 -74.34 -36.14
N THR A 289 -150.96 -75.62 -35.78
CA THR A 289 -150.29 -76.78 -36.45
C THR A 289 -148.78 -77.05 -36.29
N LYS A 290 -148.51 -78.09 -35.48
CA LYS A 290 -147.72 -79.33 -35.70
C LYS A 290 -146.42 -79.35 -36.56
N LYS A 291 -145.42 -80.01 -35.94
CA LYS A 291 -144.47 -81.05 -36.44
C LYS A 291 -143.14 -80.62 -37.12
N LYS A 292 -142.05 -81.03 -36.42
CA LYS A 292 -140.93 -81.92 -36.84
C LYS A 292 -139.91 -81.41 -37.89
N LEU A 293 -138.66 -81.89 -37.73
CA LEU A 293 -137.45 -81.76 -38.58
C LEU A 293 -136.73 -80.41 -38.48
N GLU A 294 -135.40 -80.23 -38.54
CA GLU A 294 -134.20 -81.10 -38.63
C GLU A 294 -132.96 -80.19 -38.46
N ALA A 295 -131.85 -80.76 -37.99
CA ALA A 295 -130.44 -80.51 -38.37
C ALA A 295 -129.84 -79.08 -38.62
N GLN A 296 -128.68 -78.89 -37.96
CA GLN A 296 -127.39 -78.34 -38.45
C GLN A 296 -126.94 -76.85 -38.21
N LEU A 297 -125.81 -76.77 -37.47
CA LEU A 297 -124.60 -75.88 -37.58
C LEU A 297 -124.72 -74.38 -37.22
N PRO A 298 -123.61 -73.62 -36.90
CA PRO A 298 -122.23 -73.97 -36.53
C PRO A 298 -121.62 -73.17 -35.32
N GLN A 299 -120.41 -73.60 -34.90
CA GLN A 299 -119.26 -72.87 -34.32
C GLN A 299 -119.36 -71.33 -34.10
N VAL A 300 -119.07 -70.83 -32.87
CA VAL A 300 -118.22 -69.63 -32.62
C VAL A 300 -117.50 -69.74 -31.26
N GLN A 301 -116.21 -69.44 -31.29
CA GLN A 301 -115.23 -69.40 -30.20
C GLN A 301 -115.66 -68.47 -29.04
N SER A 302 -115.45 -68.93 -27.80
CA SER A 302 -115.42 -68.04 -26.63
C SER A 302 -114.03 -68.07 -25.99
N LEU A 303 -113.26 -67.01 -26.25
CA LEU A 303 -112.10 -66.64 -25.45
C LEU A 303 -112.60 -66.14 -24.09
N SER A 304 -112.22 -66.82 -23.01
CA SER A 304 -112.45 -66.37 -21.64
C SER A 304 -111.12 -66.35 -20.88
N SER A 305 -110.88 -65.19 -20.27
CA SER A 305 -110.15 -64.93 -19.01
C SER A 305 -108.66 -65.27 -18.88
N LYS A 306 -107.84 -64.19 -18.77
CA LYS A 306 -106.70 -63.89 -17.86
C LYS A 306 -106.18 -65.04 -16.95
N PRO A 307 -104.87 -65.11 -16.57
CA PRO A 307 -104.11 -63.96 -16.04
C PRO A 307 -102.59 -63.91 -16.31
N VAL A 308 -102.06 -62.74 -15.95
CA VAL A 308 -100.67 -62.36 -15.68
C VAL A 308 -99.90 -63.41 -14.87
N GLN A 309 -98.66 -63.71 -15.27
CA GLN A 309 -97.53 -63.95 -14.37
C GLN A 309 -96.18 -63.86 -15.11
N GLU A 310 -95.24 -63.14 -14.47
CA GLU A 310 -93.82 -62.97 -14.82
C GLU A 310 -93.04 -64.31 -14.82
N PRO A 311 -91.76 -64.31 -15.24
CA PRO A 311 -90.72 -64.26 -14.20
C PRO A 311 -89.40 -63.52 -14.55
N LYS A 312 -88.97 -62.73 -13.56
CA LYS A 312 -87.65 -62.71 -12.89
C LYS A 312 -86.34 -62.36 -13.63
N LYS A 313 -85.61 -61.46 -12.94
CA LYS A 313 -84.15 -61.37 -12.64
C LYS A 313 -83.57 -60.02 -13.09
N LYS A 314 -82.86 -59.22 -12.30
CA LYS A 314 -82.29 -59.32 -10.94
C LYS A 314 -82.17 -57.90 -10.39
N ALA A 315 -82.48 -57.73 -9.11
CA ALA A 315 -82.05 -56.59 -8.31
C ALA A 315 -80.72 -56.94 -7.63
N GLU A 316 -79.81 -55.97 -7.58
CA GLU A 316 -78.80 -55.92 -6.52
C GLU A 316 -78.71 -54.48 -5.98
N LYS A 317 -78.41 -54.40 -4.70
CA LYS A 317 -78.87 -53.41 -3.72
C LYS A 317 -77.72 -52.45 -3.35
N ILE A 318 -78.09 -51.22 -2.93
CA ILE A 318 -77.53 -50.48 -1.77
C ILE A 318 -76.13 -49.83 -2.02
N ASN A 319 -75.82 -48.55 -1.71
CA ASN A 319 -76.10 -47.82 -0.48
C ASN A 319 -76.03 -46.27 -0.59
N GLU A 320 -76.82 -45.66 0.28
CA GLU A 320 -76.78 -44.33 0.93
C GLU A 320 -75.39 -43.96 1.54
N VAL A 321 -74.96 -42.74 1.94
CA VAL A 321 -75.52 -41.38 2.16
C VAL A 321 -74.34 -40.44 2.58
N ILE A 322 -74.59 -39.12 2.61
CA ILE A 322 -74.01 -38.05 3.49
C ILE A 322 -73.15 -36.91 2.87
N LYS A 323 -73.80 -35.72 2.86
CA LYS A 323 -73.38 -34.31 3.15
C LYS A 323 -72.73 -33.37 2.09
N LYS A 324 -73.55 -32.37 1.70
CA LYS A 324 -73.27 -30.92 1.44
C LYS A 324 -72.67 -30.21 2.69
N PRO A 325 -72.19 -28.93 2.69
CA PRO A 325 -72.47 -27.77 1.78
C PRO A 325 -71.22 -26.93 1.33
N LEU A 326 -71.18 -26.24 0.18
CA LEU A 326 -71.60 -24.84 -0.20
C LEU A 326 -70.56 -23.69 0.07
N GLU A 327 -70.22 -22.94 -1.01
CA GLU A 327 -69.75 -21.51 -1.13
C GLU A 327 -68.39 -21.09 -0.50
N LYS A 328 -67.49 -20.24 -1.05
CA LYS A 328 -67.42 -19.17 -2.11
C LYS A 328 -65.92 -18.90 -2.43
N PRO A 329 -65.55 -18.19 -3.53
CA PRO A 329 -64.40 -17.27 -3.46
C PRO A 329 -64.72 -15.84 -3.93
N PRO A 330 -64.10 -14.78 -3.35
CA PRO A 330 -64.20 -13.41 -3.83
C PRO A 330 -62.98 -13.01 -4.71
N SER A 331 -63.28 -12.35 -5.84
CA SER A 331 -62.76 -11.05 -6.29
C SER A 331 -61.27 -10.69 -6.07
N LEU A 332 -60.53 -10.55 -7.18
CA LEU A 332 -59.38 -9.64 -7.31
C LEU A 332 -59.64 -8.63 -8.44
N LYS A 333 -59.75 -7.36 -8.04
CA LYS A 333 -59.62 -6.08 -8.78
C LYS A 333 -58.48 -5.35 -8.06
N GLU A 334 -57.69 -4.43 -8.58
CA GLU A 334 -57.47 -3.76 -9.86
C GLU A 334 -56.08 -3.11 -9.69
N LYS A 335 -55.30 -2.99 -10.77
CA LYS A 335 -54.11 -2.13 -10.81
C LYS A 335 -54.60 -0.69 -10.96
N GLU A 336 -53.98 0.25 -10.24
CA GLU A 336 -54.10 1.67 -10.53
C GLU A 336 -52.69 2.27 -10.70
N LEU A 337 -52.52 2.93 -11.85
CA LEU A 337 -51.39 3.77 -12.22
C LEU A 337 -51.42 5.05 -11.38
N GLU A 338 -50.25 5.62 -11.11
CA GLU A 338 -50.11 7.08 -11.15
C GLU A 338 -48.76 7.42 -11.77
N ALA A 339 -48.85 8.19 -12.86
CA ALA A 339 -47.78 8.87 -13.55
C ALA A 339 -47.83 10.34 -13.13
N LEU A 340 -46.68 10.95 -12.88
CA LEU A 340 -46.50 12.40 -13.00
C LEU A 340 -45.23 12.64 -13.81
N GLU A 341 -45.47 13.20 -14.98
CA GLU A 341 -44.51 13.80 -15.89
C GLU A 341 -44.04 15.16 -15.34
N ASP A 342 -42.78 15.50 -15.56
CA ASP A 342 -42.39 16.86 -15.93
C ASP A 342 -41.17 16.76 -16.87
N GLU A 343 -41.30 17.40 -18.03
CA GLU A 343 -40.40 17.35 -19.19
C GLU A 343 -39.18 18.30 -19.10
N ASP A 344 -38.12 17.87 -19.79
CA ASP A 344 -37.14 18.61 -20.61
C ASP A 344 -36.37 19.83 -20.06
N VAL A 345 -35.03 19.73 -20.10
CA VAL A 345 -34.20 20.30 -21.20
C VAL A 345 -32.90 19.51 -21.34
N ALA A 346 -32.62 19.05 -22.57
CA ALA A 346 -31.37 18.41 -22.99
C ALA A 346 -30.21 19.42 -23.17
N GLU A 347 -28.97 19.04 -22.81
CA GLU A 347 -27.82 19.07 -23.74
C GLU A 347 -26.53 18.49 -23.12
N THR A 348 -26.07 17.40 -23.73
CA THR A 348 -24.67 17.01 -23.99
C THR A 348 -23.57 17.33 -22.96
N GLY A 349 -23.04 16.29 -22.31
CA GLY A 349 -21.73 16.36 -21.67
C GLY A 349 -21.31 15.08 -20.94
N LYS A 350 -20.62 14.19 -21.66
CA LYS A 350 -19.69 13.14 -21.18
C LYS A 350 -19.77 12.71 -19.69
N SER A 351 -20.24 11.48 -19.52
CA SER A 351 -20.22 10.68 -18.30
C SER A 351 -18.88 10.70 -17.55
N ILE A 352 -18.94 11.07 -16.27
CA ILE A 352 -18.14 10.49 -15.19
C ILE A 352 -19.11 10.25 -14.03
N GLU A 353 -19.68 9.05 -13.95
CA GLU A 353 -20.36 8.55 -12.74
C GLU A 353 -19.27 8.29 -11.69
N ALA A 354 -18.91 9.32 -10.94
CA ALA A 354 -18.28 9.16 -9.65
C ALA A 354 -19.37 8.91 -8.61
N SER A 355 -19.26 7.80 -7.89
CA SER A 355 -20.21 7.31 -6.88
C SER A 355 -20.73 8.38 -5.91
N ASP A 356 -22.04 8.56 -5.83
CA ASP A 356 -22.74 9.40 -4.83
C ASP A 356 -22.59 8.89 -3.37
N GLU A 357 -21.98 7.72 -3.16
CA GLU A 357 -21.70 7.18 -1.82
C GLU A 357 -20.54 7.86 -1.10
N GLU A 358 -19.66 8.57 -1.82
CA GLU A 358 -18.48 9.22 -1.22
C GLU A 358 -18.78 10.65 -0.75
N THR A 359 -19.75 11.32 -1.36
CA THR A 359 -20.20 12.68 -1.01
C THR A 359 -21.08 12.70 0.24
N THR A 360 -21.79 11.61 0.55
CA THR A 360 -22.69 11.54 1.72
C THR A 360 -21.94 11.33 3.04
N ARG A 361 -20.82 10.60 3.04
CA ARG A 361 -20.00 10.38 4.26
C ARG A 361 -19.39 11.66 4.83
N LYS A 362 -19.12 12.66 3.97
CA LYS A 362 -18.54 13.95 4.40
C LYS A 362 -19.46 14.75 5.32
N TRP A 363 -20.77 14.51 5.25
CA TRP A 363 -21.78 15.20 6.06
C TRP A 363 -22.24 14.40 7.28
N GLN A 364 -21.42 13.46 7.75
CA GLN A 364 -21.66 12.75 8.99
C GLN A 364 -20.53 12.99 9.98
N CYS A 365 -20.86 13.49 11.17
CA CYS A 365 -19.87 13.69 12.23
C CYS A 365 -19.29 12.34 12.68
N PRO A 366 -17.97 12.09 12.56
CA PRO A 366 -17.36 10.81 12.90
C PRO A 366 -17.39 10.52 14.40
N HIS A 367 -17.61 11.54 15.23
CA HIS A 367 -17.58 11.39 16.68
C HIS A 367 -18.93 11.11 17.34
N CYS A 368 -20.02 11.63 16.79
CA CYS A 368 -21.35 11.48 17.39
C CYS A 368 -22.40 10.95 16.40
N GLY A 369 -22.02 10.69 15.15
CA GLY A 369 -22.91 10.18 14.12
C GLY A 369 -23.91 11.20 13.57
N ASN A 370 -23.85 12.47 13.98
CA ASN A 370 -24.77 13.51 13.51
C ASN A 370 -24.69 13.65 11.98
N SER A 371 -25.81 13.43 11.30
CA SER A 371 -25.98 13.57 9.86
C SER A 371 -26.80 14.80 9.46
N ASN A 372 -27.22 15.63 10.43
CA ASN A 372 -27.99 16.83 10.15
C ASN A 372 -27.10 17.93 9.56
N LYS A 373 -27.23 18.15 8.24
CA LYS A 373 -26.47 19.16 7.48
C LYS A 373 -26.57 20.57 8.08
N ALA A 374 -27.72 20.95 8.64
CA ALA A 374 -27.90 22.28 9.24
C ALA A 374 -27.06 22.50 10.50
N GLN A 375 -26.60 21.43 11.14
CA GLN A 375 -25.76 21.46 12.33
C GLN A 375 -24.27 21.24 12.03
N ILE A 376 -23.88 21.00 10.78
CA ILE A 376 -22.48 20.82 10.39
C ILE A 376 -22.01 22.10 9.70
N ARG A 377 -21.07 22.81 10.33
CA ARG A 377 -20.51 24.05 9.77
C ARG A 377 -19.21 23.74 9.05
N GLU A 378 -19.15 24.11 7.78
CA GLU A 378 -17.92 24.08 6.99
C GLU A 378 -17.17 25.41 7.16
N LEU A 379 -15.88 25.33 7.49
CA LEU A 379 -14.98 26.47 7.65
C LEU A 379 -13.67 26.22 6.91
N ASP A 380 -12.98 27.30 6.57
CA ASP A 380 -11.64 27.22 5.98
C ASP A 380 -10.60 26.94 7.08
N ASP A 381 -9.81 25.89 6.89
CA ASP A 381 -8.69 25.49 7.73
C ASP A 381 -7.45 26.33 7.41
N LYS A 382 -7.37 27.49 8.07
CA LYS A 382 -6.27 28.44 7.90
C LYS A 382 -4.89 27.88 8.26
N GLU A 383 -4.83 26.75 8.97
CA GLU A 383 -3.57 26.09 9.32
C GLU A 383 -3.00 25.30 8.13
N ARG A 384 -3.80 25.03 7.09
CA ARG A 384 -3.39 24.21 5.95
C ARG A 384 -3.72 24.89 4.61
N PRO A 385 -2.85 25.81 4.14
CA PRO A 385 -2.97 26.36 2.80
C PRO A 385 -2.67 25.27 1.76
N ILE A 386 -3.55 25.16 0.76
CA ILE A 386 -3.36 24.25 -0.39
C ILE A 386 -2.57 25.00 -1.48
N TRP A 387 -2.97 26.24 -1.79
CA TRP A 387 -2.28 27.08 -2.77
C TRP A 387 -2.66 28.55 -2.58
N GLY A 388 -1.69 29.43 -2.31
CA GLY A 388 -1.96 30.87 -2.12
C GLY A 388 -2.99 31.12 -1.00
N ASN A 389 -4.09 31.81 -1.33
CA ASN A 389 -5.20 32.11 -0.40
C ASN A 389 -6.27 31.00 -0.34
N PHE A 390 -6.03 29.83 -0.93
CA PHE A 390 -6.92 28.68 -0.84
C PHE A 390 -6.52 27.78 0.32
N TYR A 391 -7.44 27.57 1.25
CA TYR A 391 -7.27 26.74 2.44
C TYR A 391 -8.06 25.43 2.31
N ALA A 392 -7.59 24.38 2.98
CA ALA A 392 -8.37 23.15 3.12
C ALA A 392 -9.69 23.42 3.88
N LYS A 393 -10.68 22.54 3.73
CA LYS A 393 -11.94 22.64 4.49
C LYS A 393 -11.84 21.86 5.80
N LYS A 394 -12.48 22.38 6.84
CA LYS A 394 -12.74 21.69 8.10
C LYS A 394 -14.22 21.79 8.46
N TYR A 395 -14.75 20.75 9.07
CA TYR A 395 -16.14 20.64 9.49
C TYR A 395 -16.22 20.67 11.00
N ILE A 396 -17.20 21.40 11.55
CA ILE A 396 -17.48 21.46 13.00
C ILE A 396 -18.89 20.97 13.24
N CYS A 397 -19.04 20.01 14.17
CA CYS A 397 -20.34 19.49 14.55
C CYS A 397 -20.98 20.40 15.60
N GLY A 398 -22.16 20.94 15.31
CA GLY A 398 -22.94 21.75 16.23
C GLY A 398 -23.51 20.96 17.42
N GLN A 399 -23.55 19.62 17.35
CA GLN A 399 -24.03 18.77 18.43
C GLN A 399 -22.95 18.43 19.45
N CYS A 400 -21.73 18.08 19.01
CA CYS A 400 -20.64 17.65 19.91
C CYS A 400 -19.43 18.60 19.95
N GLY A 401 -19.41 19.66 19.12
CA GLY A 401 -18.36 20.66 19.05
C GLY A 401 -17.03 20.20 18.45
N LYS A 402 -16.91 18.93 18.04
CA LYS A 402 -15.66 18.38 17.50
C LYS A 402 -15.48 18.76 16.03
N GLU A 403 -14.22 18.98 15.67
CA GLU A 403 -13.78 19.33 14.32
C GLU A 403 -13.23 18.09 13.59
N TRP A 404 -13.47 17.97 12.28
CA TRP A 404 -12.85 16.97 11.41
C TRP A 404 -12.67 17.51 9.99
N ARG A 405 -12.05 16.73 9.11
CA ARG A 405 -11.72 17.11 7.73
C ARG A 405 -12.39 16.18 6.74
#